data_AF-A0AAC8YD32-F1
#
_entry.id   AF-A0AAC8YD32-F1
#
_cell.length_a   1.000
_cell.length_b   1.000
_cell.length_c   1.000
_cell.angle_alpha   90.00
_cell.angle_beta   90.00
_cell.angle_gamma   90.00
#
_symmetry.space_group_name_H-M   'P 1'
#
loop_
_entity.id
_entity.type
_entity.pdbx_description
1 polymer ?
#
loop_
_entity_poly.entity_id
_entity_poly.type
_entity_poly.pdbx_seq_one_letter_code
_entity_poly.pdbx_strand_id
1 'polypeptide(L)'
;MDETGEFVSTESAAQLLGVSAQRVRTLLRDGTVAGRRQGRGWLVQAEDLERYRRDREASGRRRSDRAPARAAEQSRVEVGSVEGLSPAQLRVQLQELQTRVEELSRRNAELEEQLRRVRLLAELLRTETPVSATQG
;
A
#
# COMPACT_ATOMS: atom_id res chain seq x y z
N MET A 1 0.06 18.49 29.13
CA MET A 1 0.61 17.14 29.31
C MET A 1 0.13 16.35 28.11
N ASP A 2 1.00 16.30 27.13
CA ASP A 2 0.84 15.59 25.86
C ASP A 2 1.39 14.18 26.06
N GLU A 3 0.53 13.17 26.06
CA GLU A 3 0.92 11.76 26.16
C GLU A 3 0.45 11.00 24.92
N THR A 4 1.44 10.74 24.06
CA THR A 4 1.57 9.57 23.17
C THR A 4 0.76 9.55 21.86
N GLY A 5 1.48 9.73 20.73
CA GLY A 5 1.18 8.98 19.49
C GLY A 5 0.47 9.68 18.34
N GLU A 6 1.11 10.74 17.79
CA GLU A 6 1.11 11.06 16.36
C GLU A 6 -0.25 11.39 15.69
N PHE A 7 -0.80 12.57 15.99
CA PHE A 7 -1.89 13.13 15.18
C PHE A 7 -1.35 13.70 13.86
N VAL A 8 -1.95 13.34 12.73
CA VAL A 8 -1.58 13.84 11.39
C VAL A 8 -2.63 14.79 10.84
N SER A 9 -2.20 15.78 10.06
CA SER A 9 -3.13 16.69 9.38
C SER A 9 -3.98 15.95 8.35
N THR A 10 -5.15 16.46 8.03
CA THR A 10 -5.99 15.88 6.96
C THR A 10 -5.31 15.83 5.60
N GLU A 11 -4.37 16.73 5.32
CA GLU A 11 -3.62 16.74 4.07
C GLU A 11 -2.54 15.66 4.04
N SER A 12 -1.80 15.52 5.13
CA SER A 12 -0.82 14.43 5.31
C SER A 12 -1.51 13.07 5.27
N ALA A 13 -2.66 12.93 5.95
CA ALA A 13 -3.47 11.72 5.93
C ALA A 13 -3.99 11.39 4.51
N ALA A 14 -4.35 12.41 3.74
CA ALA A 14 -4.80 12.25 2.36
C ALA A 14 -3.69 11.72 1.45
N GLN A 15 -2.47 12.23 1.60
CA GLN A 15 -1.28 11.75 0.89
C GLN A 15 -0.95 10.31 1.27
N LEU A 16 -0.96 9.98 2.56
CA LEU A 16 -0.68 8.62 3.05
C LEU A 16 -1.70 7.58 2.54
N LEU A 17 -2.98 7.96 2.43
CA LEU A 17 -4.04 7.08 1.95
C LEU A 17 -4.23 7.11 0.41
N GLY A 18 -3.55 8.01 -0.30
CA GLY A 18 -3.77 8.23 -1.73
C GLY A 18 -5.21 8.66 -2.07
N VAL A 19 -5.84 9.49 -1.22
CA VAL A 19 -7.21 9.99 -1.41
C VAL A 19 -7.25 11.52 -1.33
N SER A 20 -8.39 12.14 -1.64
CA SER A 20 -8.55 13.59 -1.46
C SER A 20 -8.73 13.96 0.02
N ALA A 21 -8.30 15.17 0.41
CA ALA A 21 -8.54 15.69 1.77
C ALA A 21 -10.03 15.78 2.12
N GLN A 22 -10.90 15.95 1.11
CA GLN A 22 -12.36 15.88 1.28
C GLN A 22 -12.80 14.48 1.75
N ARG A 23 -12.21 13.42 1.17
CA ARG A 23 -12.52 12.04 1.57
C ARG A 23 -12.08 11.76 3.01
N VAL A 24 -10.91 12.25 3.41
CA VAL A 24 -10.45 12.13 4.81
C VAL A 24 -11.41 12.85 5.76
N ARG A 25 -11.91 14.04 5.40
CA ARG A 25 -12.92 14.76 6.17
C ARG A 25 -14.26 14.02 6.27
N THR A 26 -14.67 13.31 5.21
CA THR A 26 -15.83 12.40 5.26
C THR A 26 -15.58 11.23 6.22
N LEU A 27 -14.41 10.59 6.17
CA LEU A 27 -14.07 9.48 7.08
C LEU A 27 -14.07 9.90 8.56
N LEU A 28 -13.64 11.13 8.86
CA LEU A 28 -13.74 11.71 10.20
C LEU A 28 -15.19 11.95 10.63
N ARG A 29 -16.04 12.46 9.72
CA ARG A 29 -17.47 12.70 10.01
C ARG A 29 -18.25 11.41 10.21
N ASP A 30 -17.93 10.39 9.42
CA ASP A 30 -18.57 9.08 9.47
C ASP A 30 -18.01 8.22 10.63
N GLY A 31 -17.05 8.73 11.41
CA GLY A 31 -16.45 8.06 12.56
C GLY A 31 -15.58 6.85 12.20
N THR A 32 -15.20 6.70 10.93
CA THR A 32 -14.39 5.58 10.45
C THR A 32 -12.94 5.66 10.92
N VAL A 33 -12.44 6.88 11.11
CA VAL A 33 -11.12 7.17 11.70
C VAL A 33 -11.29 8.19 12.82
N ALA A 34 -10.63 7.98 13.95
CA ALA A 34 -10.65 8.94 15.03
C ALA A 34 -9.85 10.20 14.67
N GLY A 35 -10.34 11.34 15.15
CA GLY A 35 -9.65 12.60 15.00
C GLY A 35 -10.24 13.68 15.87
N ARG A 36 -9.48 14.75 16.05
CA ARG A 36 -9.85 15.90 16.86
C ARG A 36 -9.73 17.19 16.08
N ARG A 37 -10.61 18.15 16.40
CA ARG A 37 -10.50 19.50 15.87
C ARG A 37 -9.46 20.25 16.68
N GLN A 38 -8.43 20.76 16.00
CA GLN A 38 -7.42 21.63 16.61
C GLN A 38 -7.43 22.99 15.88
N GLY A 39 -7.98 24.00 16.56
CA GLY A 39 -8.21 25.33 15.99
C GLY A 39 -9.16 25.32 14.80
N ARG A 40 -8.64 25.71 13.63
CA ARG A 40 -9.39 25.74 12.35
C ARG A 40 -9.27 24.45 11.54
N GLY A 41 -8.41 23.51 11.95
CA GLY A 41 -8.13 22.27 11.23
C GLY A 41 -8.65 21.03 11.94
N TRP A 42 -8.64 19.92 11.21
CA TRP A 42 -8.88 18.58 11.73
C TRP A 42 -7.58 17.80 11.75
N LEU A 43 -7.38 17.05 12.82
CA LEU A 43 -6.28 16.12 12.98
C LEU A 43 -6.82 14.71 13.08
N VAL A 44 -6.15 13.78 12.44
CA VAL A 44 -6.49 12.35 12.43
C VAL A 44 -5.49 11.61 13.30
N GLN A 45 -5.96 10.64 14.07
CA GLN A 45 -5.07 9.78 14.85
C GLN A 45 -4.33 8.81 13.90
N ALA A 46 -3.00 8.80 13.92
CA ALA A 46 -2.21 8.00 12.97
C ALA A 46 -2.46 6.50 13.10
N GLU A 47 -2.67 5.99 14.31
CA GLU A 47 -2.95 4.57 14.56
C GLU A 47 -4.23 4.10 13.85
N ASP A 48 -5.30 4.89 13.95
CA ASP A 48 -6.56 4.60 13.30
C ASP A 48 -6.47 4.76 11.77
N LEU A 49 -5.66 5.71 11.31
CA LEU A 49 -5.39 5.88 9.89
C LEU A 49 -4.67 4.66 9.30
N GLU A 50 -3.68 4.12 10.02
CA GLU A 50 -2.92 2.94 9.63
C GLU A 50 -3.80 1.67 9.70
N ARG A 51 -4.65 1.54 10.72
CA ARG A 51 -5.66 0.46 10.78
C ARG A 51 -6.58 0.49 9.56
N TYR A 52 -7.14 1.67 9.25
CA TYR A 52 -7.99 1.86 8.08
C TYR A 52 -7.27 1.53 6.77
N ARG A 53 -5.98 1.89 6.65
CA ARG A 53 -5.16 1.56 5.49
C ARG A 53 -5.01 0.04 5.34
N ARG A 54 -4.68 -0.68 6.40
CA ARG A 54 -4.52 -2.15 6.37
C ARG A 54 -5.81 -2.86 6.01
N ASP A 55 -6.93 -2.46 6.60
CA ASP A 55 -8.25 -3.03 6.28
C ASP A 55 -8.62 -2.81 4.80
N ARG A 56 -8.26 -1.65 4.25
CA ARG A 56 -8.45 -1.32 2.83
C ARG A 56 -7.54 -2.13 1.91
N GLU A 57 -6.31 -2.40 2.31
CA GLU A 57 -5.37 -3.25 1.56
C GLU A 57 -5.80 -4.73 1.58
N ALA A 58 -6.23 -5.24 2.75
CA ALA A 58 -6.73 -6.61 2.91
C ALA A 58 -8.03 -6.88 2.14
N SER A 59 -8.89 -5.88 1.99
CA SER A 59 -10.14 -5.99 1.22
C SER A 59 -9.97 -5.86 -0.30
N GLY A 60 -8.73 -5.75 -0.81
CA GLY A 60 -8.40 -5.72 -2.25
C GLY A 60 -8.96 -4.50 -3.00
N ARG A 61 -9.61 -3.57 -2.30
CA ARG A 61 -10.35 -2.45 -2.90
C ARG A 61 -9.44 -1.24 -3.08
N ARG A 62 -8.33 -1.41 -3.83
CA ARG A 62 -7.56 -0.27 -4.36
C ARG A 62 -8.43 0.45 -5.39
N ARG A 63 -9.23 1.41 -4.95
CA ARG A 63 -9.98 2.31 -5.85
C ARG A 63 -9.09 3.42 -6.42
N SER A 64 -7.80 3.15 -6.64
CA SER A 64 -6.79 4.12 -7.09
C SER A 64 -6.35 3.96 -8.54
N ASP A 65 -7.11 3.23 -9.37
CA ASP A 65 -6.81 3.11 -10.80
C ASP A 65 -7.54 4.15 -11.68
N ARG A 66 -7.83 5.33 -11.14
CA ARG A 66 -8.16 6.51 -11.98
C ARG A 66 -6.94 7.41 -12.12
N ALA A 67 -5.84 6.84 -12.61
CA ALA A 67 -4.70 7.53 -13.22
C ALA A 67 -4.71 7.21 -14.74
N PRO A 68 -4.15 8.07 -15.62
CA PRO A 68 -4.60 8.19 -17.01
C PRO A 68 -4.43 6.91 -17.82
N ALA A 69 -5.43 6.64 -18.65
CA ALA A 69 -5.78 5.41 -19.37
C ALA A 69 -4.75 4.85 -20.37
N ARG A 70 -3.44 4.98 -20.14
CA ARG A 70 -2.40 4.51 -21.08
C ARG A 70 -1.39 3.52 -20.48
N ALA A 71 -1.31 3.37 -19.15
CA ALA A 71 -0.38 2.44 -18.50
C ALA A 71 -1.06 1.14 -17.98
N ALA A 72 -2.38 1.10 -17.92
CA ALA A 72 -3.15 0.01 -17.28
C ALA A 72 -3.48 -1.18 -18.21
N GLU A 73 -3.17 -1.10 -19.51
CA GLU A 73 -3.46 -2.16 -20.48
C GLU A 73 -2.77 -3.50 -20.11
N GLN A 74 -1.66 -3.45 -19.34
CA GLN A 74 -0.84 -4.64 -19.08
C GLN A 74 -1.14 -5.39 -17.78
N SER A 75 -2.04 -4.90 -16.90
CA SER A 75 -2.30 -5.57 -15.60
C SER A 75 -3.76 -5.91 -15.31
N ARG A 76 -4.65 -5.77 -16.30
CA ARG A 76 -6.03 -6.24 -16.13
C ARG A 76 -6.05 -7.76 -16.26
N VAL A 77 -5.93 -8.45 -15.13
CA VAL A 77 -6.26 -9.87 -15.04
C VAL A 77 -7.77 -9.98 -15.19
N GLU A 78 -8.22 -10.23 -16.42
CA GLU A 78 -9.59 -10.66 -16.66
C GLU A 78 -9.76 -12.05 -16.05
N VAL A 79 -10.35 -12.10 -14.85
CA VAL A 79 -10.86 -13.34 -14.31
C VAL A 79 -12.04 -13.72 -15.20
N GLY A 80 -11.78 -14.58 -16.19
CA GLY A 80 -12.80 -15.03 -17.13
C GLY A 80 -14.02 -15.57 -16.38
N SER A 81 -15.20 -15.19 -16.83
CA SER A 81 -16.45 -15.70 -16.24
C SER A 81 -16.47 -17.22 -16.39
N VAL A 82 -16.64 -17.93 -15.27
CA VAL A 82 -16.58 -19.40 -15.19
C VAL A 82 -17.90 -20.04 -15.68
N GLU A 83 -18.94 -19.22 -15.90
CA GLU A 83 -20.26 -19.64 -16.31
C GLU A 83 -20.26 -20.11 -17.78
N GLY A 84 -20.46 -21.42 -17.99
CA GLY A 84 -20.60 -22.02 -19.33
C GLY A 84 -19.38 -22.78 -19.86
N LEU A 85 -18.31 -22.93 -19.09
CA LEU A 85 -17.13 -23.68 -19.49
C LEU A 85 -17.31 -25.21 -19.28
N SER A 86 -16.91 -25.99 -20.27
CA SER A 86 -16.81 -27.45 -20.17
C SER A 86 -15.78 -27.84 -19.10
N PRO A 87 -15.95 -28.99 -18.40
CA PRO A 87 -14.96 -29.49 -17.43
C PRO A 87 -13.52 -29.58 -17.98
N ALA A 88 -13.34 -29.79 -19.28
CA ALA A 88 -12.03 -29.76 -19.92
C ALA A 88 -11.43 -28.35 -19.99
N GLN A 89 -12.23 -27.35 -20.31
CA GLN A 89 -11.79 -25.95 -20.39
C GLN A 89 -11.43 -25.40 -19.01
N LEU A 90 -12.18 -25.78 -17.97
CA LEU A 90 -11.85 -25.44 -16.59
C LEU A 90 -10.49 -26.01 -16.14
N ARG A 91 -10.15 -27.23 -16.57
CA ARG A 91 -8.85 -27.84 -16.27
C ARG A 91 -7.70 -27.09 -16.93
N VAL A 92 -7.88 -26.68 -18.19
CA VAL A 92 -6.87 -25.89 -18.92
C VAL A 92 -6.67 -24.54 -18.24
N GLN A 93 -7.75 -23.82 -17.93
CA GLN A 93 -7.65 -22.52 -17.23
C GLN A 93 -7.01 -22.66 -15.84
N LEU A 94 -7.34 -23.72 -15.09
CA LEU A 94 -6.71 -23.97 -13.80
C LEU A 94 -5.20 -24.17 -13.97
N GLN A 95 -4.77 -24.93 -14.97
CA GLN A 95 -3.35 -25.19 -15.24
C GLN A 95 -2.60 -23.91 -15.67
N GLU A 96 -3.23 -23.05 -16.48
CA GLU A 96 -2.69 -21.74 -16.85
C GLU A 96 -2.54 -20.83 -15.63
N LEU A 97 -3.56 -20.75 -14.78
CA LEU A 97 -3.53 -19.97 -13.55
C LEU A 97 -2.46 -20.47 -12.59
N GLN A 98 -2.31 -21.79 -12.44
CA GLN A 98 -1.25 -22.40 -11.63
C GLN A 98 0.14 -22.00 -12.14
N THR A 99 0.37 -22.13 -13.45
CA THR A 99 1.63 -21.74 -14.10
C THR A 99 1.91 -20.25 -13.86
N ARG A 100 0.88 -19.41 -13.95
CA ARG A 100 1.03 -17.97 -13.72
C ARG A 100 1.36 -17.63 -12.27
N VAL A 101 0.75 -18.32 -11.32
CA VAL A 101 1.05 -18.16 -9.88
C VAL A 101 2.50 -18.56 -9.59
N GLU A 102 2.97 -19.67 -10.15
CA GLU A 102 4.36 -20.11 -10.04
C GLU A 102 5.33 -19.05 -10.58
N GLU A 103 5.09 -18.53 -11.79
CA GLU A 103 5.92 -17.47 -12.38
C GLU A 103 5.95 -16.20 -11.51
N LEU A 104 4.78 -15.75 -11.03
CA LEU A 104 4.69 -14.56 -10.19
C LEU A 104 5.39 -14.75 -8.84
N SER A 105 5.26 -15.92 -8.22
CA SER A 105 5.96 -16.25 -6.97
C SER A 105 7.48 -16.24 -7.15
N ARG A 106 7.99 -16.75 -8.28
CA ARG A 106 9.42 -16.71 -8.60
C ARG A 106 9.92 -15.28 -8.77
N ARG A 107 9.14 -14.43 -9.46
CA ARG A 107 9.48 -13.02 -9.64
C ARG A 107 9.44 -12.24 -8.32
N ASN A 108 8.49 -12.54 -7.43
CA ASN A 108 8.43 -11.95 -6.10
C ASN A 108 9.67 -12.33 -5.27
N ALA A 109 10.07 -13.61 -5.27
CA ALA A 109 11.26 -14.07 -4.55
C ALA A 109 12.54 -13.36 -5.04
N GLU A 110 12.67 -13.13 -6.35
CA GLU A 110 13.79 -12.39 -6.91
C GLU A 110 13.80 -10.92 -6.47
N LEU A 111 12.64 -10.25 -6.49
CA LEU A 111 12.52 -8.86 -6.04
C LEU A 111 12.81 -8.73 -4.54
N GLU A 112 12.35 -9.68 -3.73
CA GLU A 112 12.65 -9.73 -2.29
C GLU A 112 14.15 -9.87 -2.03
N GLU A 113 14.85 -10.70 -2.81
CA GLU A 113 16.29 -10.87 -2.73
C GLU A 113 17.03 -9.60 -3.18
N GLN A 114 16.58 -8.93 -4.24
CA GLN A 114 17.13 -7.64 -4.66
C GLN A 114 16.98 -6.58 -3.55
N LEU A 115 15.80 -6.48 -2.93
CA LEU A 115 15.57 -5.57 -1.80
C LEU A 115 16.46 -5.90 -0.61
N ARG A 116 16.65 -7.20 -0.30
CA ARG A 116 17.56 -7.65 0.75
C ARG A 116 18.99 -7.17 0.50
N ARG A 117 19.49 -7.34 -0.73
CA ARG A 117 20.85 -6.89 -1.13
C ARG A 117 21.02 -5.39 -1.00
N VAL A 118 20.05 -4.61 -1.50
CA VAL A 118 20.10 -3.15 -1.40
C VAL A 118 20.13 -2.70 0.06
N ARG A 119 19.33 -3.32 0.94
CA ARG A 119 19.35 -3.03 2.38
C ARG A 119 20.70 -3.34 3.01
N LEU A 120 21.32 -4.46 2.65
CA LEU A 120 22.65 -4.83 3.16
C LEU A 120 23.71 -3.81 2.72
N LEU A 121 23.70 -3.38 1.46
CA LEU A 121 24.61 -2.34 0.96
C LEU A 121 24.41 -1.01 1.69
N ALA A 122 23.16 -0.60 1.92
CA ALA A 122 22.86 0.61 2.68
C ALA A 122 23.31 0.52 4.15
N GLU A 123 23.31 -0.68 4.75
CA GLU A 123 23.85 -0.89 6.08
C GLU A 123 25.39 -0.80 6.09
N LEU A 124 26.07 -1.46 5.16
CA LEU A 124 27.52 -1.39 5.02
C LEU A 124 28.01 0.06 4.84
N LEU A 125 27.37 0.82 3.95
CA LEU A 125 27.69 2.23 3.73
C LEU A 125 27.48 3.09 4.98
N ARG A 126 26.48 2.78 5.83
CA ARG A 126 26.28 3.47 7.11
C ARG A 126 27.37 3.16 8.13
N THR A 127 27.88 1.93 8.13
CA THR A 127 28.96 1.51 9.03
C THR A 127 30.34 1.96 8.57
N GLU A 128 30.54 2.16 7.25
CA GLU A 128 31.80 2.62 6.66
C GLU A 128 32.00 4.14 6.69
N THR A 129 30.98 4.91 7.07
CA THR A 129 31.18 6.33 7.40
C THR A 129 31.58 6.44 8.88
N PRO A 130 32.88 6.45 9.25
CA PRO A 130 33.23 6.94 10.57
C PRO A 130 32.80 8.41 10.61
N VAL A 131 32.01 8.74 11.63
CA VAL A 131 31.80 10.11 12.09
C VAL A 131 33.14 10.62 12.61
N SER A 132 34.07 10.91 11.71
CA SER A 132 35.34 11.58 11.96
C SER A 132 35.32 12.93 11.25
N ALA A 133 34.38 13.77 11.65
CA ALA A 133 34.49 15.20 11.47
C ALA A 133 33.66 15.88 12.56
N THR A 134 34.36 16.67 13.36
CA THR A 134 33.82 17.79 14.15
C THR A 134 33.29 17.46 15.55
N GLN A 135 34.21 17.24 16.50
CA GLN A 135 34.19 17.96 17.78
C GLN A 135 35.63 18.17 18.28
N GLY A 136 35.97 19.43 18.62
CA GLY A 136 37.13 19.81 19.44
C GLY A 136 38.31 20.36 18.68
#